data_AF-A0A4Y8SB74-F1
#
_entry.id   AF-A0A4Y8SB74-F1
#
_cell.length_a   1.000
_cell.length_b   1.000
_cell.length_c   1.000
_cell.angle_alpha   90.00
_cell.angle_beta   90.00
_cell.angle_gamma   90.00
#
_symmetry.space_group_name_H-M   'P 1'
#
loop_
_entity.id
_entity.type
_entity.pdbx_description
1 polymer ?
#
loop_
_entity_poly.entity_id
_entity_poly.type
_entity_poly.pdbx_seq_one_letter_code
_entity_poly.pdbx_strand_id
1 'polypeptide(L)'
;MARPKKEKEQKLSKVLVVRLTEGELKQLEQFSIMCSQHISVLVRKRLFSGNYPKALPPKITVQLYAELNRIGVNLNQLTRQVNSGKLAVGLIQVLNALFAQQQTIIQHLLDDRD
;
A
#
# COMPACT_ATOMS: atom_id res chain seq x y z
N MET A 1 8.88 -27.74 -12.28
CA MET A 1 8.66 -27.58 -13.73
C MET A 1 9.42 -26.34 -14.19
N ALA A 2 10.47 -26.50 -15.00
CA ALA A 2 11.25 -25.36 -15.49
C ALA A 2 10.46 -24.59 -16.56
N ARG A 3 10.58 -23.25 -16.55
CA ARG A 3 9.88 -22.38 -17.52
C ARG A 3 10.36 -22.70 -18.95
N PRO A 4 9.47 -23.04 -19.89
CA PRO A 4 9.86 -23.35 -21.26
C PRO A 4 10.54 -22.14 -21.91
N LYS A 5 11.63 -22.40 -22.62
CA LYS A 5 12.48 -21.38 -23.25
C LYS A 5 11.73 -20.83 -24.47
N LYS A 6 11.40 -19.53 -24.46
CA LYS A 6 10.75 -18.87 -25.61
C LYS A 6 11.60 -18.99 -26.88
N GLU A 7 10.94 -19.30 -27.99
CA GLU A 7 11.53 -19.35 -29.33
C GLU A 7 12.15 -18.00 -29.74
N LYS A 8 13.13 -18.03 -30.65
CA LYS A 8 13.92 -16.84 -31.02
C LYS A 8 13.05 -15.70 -31.58
N GLU A 9 11.98 -16.01 -32.32
CA GLU A 9 11.04 -15.01 -32.87
C GLU A 9 10.18 -14.32 -31.81
N GLN A 10 9.95 -14.97 -30.67
CA GLN A 10 9.15 -14.40 -29.58
C GLN A 10 9.97 -13.50 -28.64
N LYS A 11 11.28 -13.38 -28.87
CA LYS A 11 12.17 -12.53 -28.06
C LYS A 11 12.10 -11.08 -28.54
N LEU A 12 12.03 -10.18 -27.56
CA LEU A 12 11.99 -8.74 -27.82
C LEU A 12 13.42 -8.25 -28.11
N SER A 13 13.83 -8.29 -29.38
CA SER A 13 15.19 -7.96 -29.82
C SER A 13 15.30 -6.61 -30.55
N LYS A 14 14.16 -6.01 -30.94
CA LYS A 14 14.11 -4.74 -31.67
C LYS A 14 13.86 -3.57 -30.71
N VAL A 15 14.55 -2.46 -30.94
CA VAL A 15 14.45 -1.24 -30.14
C VAL A 15 13.72 -0.16 -30.94
N LEU A 16 12.77 0.50 -30.29
CA LEU A 16 12.08 1.68 -30.81
C LEU A 16 12.47 2.87 -29.92
N VAL A 17 12.97 3.95 -30.52
CA VAL A 17 13.28 5.20 -29.81
C VAL A 17 12.16 6.20 -30.10
N VAL A 18 11.57 6.75 -29.04
CA VAL A 18 10.49 7.76 -29.13
C VAL A 18 10.98 9.03 -28.46
N ARG A 19 10.91 10.16 -29.17
CA ARG A 19 11.17 11.48 -28.59
C ARG A 19 9.88 12.00 -27.98
N LEU A 20 9.98 12.49 -26.75
CA LEU A 20 8.85 12.98 -25.96
C LEU A 20 9.17 14.39 -25.48
N THR A 21 8.14 15.21 -25.36
CA THR A 21 8.20 16.45 -24.59
C THR A 21 8.23 16.14 -23.10
N GLU A 22 8.64 17.11 -22.26
CA GLU A 22 8.62 16.94 -20.80
C GLU A 22 7.23 16.64 -20.25
N GLY A 23 6.18 17.23 -20.84
CA GLY A 23 4.79 17.00 -20.44
C GLY A 23 4.35 15.56 -20.68
N GLU A 24 4.67 15.02 -21.86
CA GLU A 24 4.35 13.64 -22.23
C GLU A 24 5.13 12.63 -21.38
N LEU A 25 6.40 12.91 -21.08
CA LEU A 25 7.22 12.06 -20.21
C LEU A 25 6.62 11.98 -18.80
N LYS A 26 6.25 13.12 -18.19
CA LYS A 26 5.61 13.15 -16.86
C LYS A 26 4.30 12.36 -16.84
N GLN A 27 3.48 12.45 -17.88
CA GLN A 27 2.25 11.66 -17.97
C GLN A 27 2.56 10.15 -17.97
N LEU A 28 3.54 9.71 -18.77
CA LEU A 28 3.95 8.30 -18.82
C LEU A 28 4.53 7.80 -17.49
N GLU A 29 5.29 8.64 -16.77
CA GLU A 29 5.79 8.33 -15.43
C GLU A 29 4.64 8.16 -14.43
N GLN A 30 3.64 9.04 -14.45
CA GLN A 30 2.46 8.90 -13.61
C GLN A 30 1.73 7.57 -13.87
N PHE A 31 1.56 7.20 -15.14
CA PHE A 31 0.96 5.91 -15.50
C PHE A 31 1.82 4.71 -15.08
N SER A 32 3.15 4.84 -15.17
CA SER A 32 4.13 3.85 -14.69
C SER A 32 3.95 3.59 -13.19
N ILE A 33 3.82 4.66 -12.40
CA ILE A 33 3.59 4.57 -10.95
C ILE A 33 2.23 3.91 -10.66
N MET A 34 1.17 4.38 -11.31
CA MET A 34 -0.20 3.87 -11.12
C MET A 34 -0.34 2.38 -11.43
N CYS A 35 0.37 1.90 -12.45
CA CYS A 35 0.29 0.51 -12.90
C CYS A 35 1.42 -0.38 -12.36
N SER A 36 2.42 0.20 -11.67
CA SER A 36 3.66 -0.48 -11.26
C SER A 36 4.34 -1.24 -12.42
N GLN A 37 4.35 -0.64 -13.61
CA GLN A 37 4.93 -1.24 -14.81
C GLN A 37 5.82 -0.24 -15.53
N HIS A 38 6.95 -0.73 -16.04
CA HIS A 38 7.87 0.10 -16.81
C HIS A 38 7.19 0.72 -18.04
N ILE A 39 7.55 1.96 -18.38
CA ILE A 39 6.96 2.74 -19.48
C ILE A 39 6.95 1.96 -20.80
N SER A 40 8.03 1.25 -21.12
CA SER A 40 8.11 0.43 -22.35
C SER A 40 7.06 -0.68 -22.42
N VAL A 41 6.70 -1.28 -21.28
CA VAL A 41 5.66 -2.30 -21.19
C VAL A 41 4.28 -1.66 -21.35
N LEU A 42 4.07 -0.49 -20.73
CA LEU A 42 2.83 0.29 -20.85
C LEU A 42 2.55 0.67 -22.30
N VAL A 43 3.51 1.31 -22.96
CA VAL A 43 3.40 1.78 -24.34
C VAL A 43 3.13 0.62 -25.28
N ARG A 44 3.90 -0.47 -25.16
CA ARG A 44 3.70 -1.68 -25.97
C ARG A 44 2.32 -2.28 -25.72
N LYS A 45 1.91 -2.43 -24.48
CA LYS A 45 0.61 -3.03 -24.13
C LYS A 45 -0.53 -2.17 -24.67
N ARG A 46 -0.43 -0.84 -24.57
CA ARG A 46 -1.42 0.07 -25.13
C ARG A 46 -1.50 -0.03 -26.65
N LEU A 47 -0.36 -0.04 -27.34
CA LEU A 47 -0.29 -0.11 -28.81
C LEU A 47 -0.81 -1.44 -29.38
N PHE A 48 -0.44 -2.57 -28.78
CA PHE A 48 -0.74 -3.89 -29.35
C PHE A 48 -1.96 -4.59 -28.72
N SER A 49 -2.34 -4.26 -27.48
CA SER A 49 -3.50 -4.88 -26.81
C SER A 49 -4.73 -3.97 -26.79
N GLY A 50 -4.61 -2.69 -27.17
CA GLY A 50 -5.68 -1.69 -27.10
C GLY A 50 -6.12 -1.29 -25.68
N ASN A 51 -5.82 -2.10 -24.67
CA ASN A 51 -6.23 -1.92 -23.29
C ASN A 51 -5.12 -1.30 -22.44
N TYR A 52 -5.50 -0.37 -21.55
CA TYR A 52 -4.60 0.04 -20.48
C TYR A 52 -4.34 -1.13 -19.53
N PRO A 53 -3.12 -1.29 -19.00
CA PRO A 53 -2.89 -2.20 -17.89
C PRO A 53 -3.80 -1.80 -16.73
N LYS A 54 -4.37 -2.80 -16.06
CA LYS A 54 -5.21 -2.59 -14.88
C LYS A 54 -4.36 -1.83 -13.85
N ALA A 55 -4.88 -0.68 -13.39
CA ALA A 55 -4.28 0.06 -12.29
C ALA A 55 -4.07 -0.88 -11.10
N LEU A 56 -3.01 -0.64 -10.33
CA LEU A 56 -2.78 -1.41 -9.13
C LEU A 56 -4.03 -1.32 -8.25
N PRO A 57 -4.58 -2.44 -7.74
CA PRO A 57 -5.64 -2.36 -6.76
C PRO A 57 -5.15 -1.46 -5.60
N PRO A 58 -5.97 -0.53 -5.11
CA PRO A 58 -5.57 0.39 -4.07
C PRO A 58 -4.99 -0.39 -2.89
N LYS A 59 -3.83 0.04 -2.37
CA LYS A 59 -3.18 -0.59 -1.20
C LYS A 59 -4.14 -0.70 0.00
N ILE A 60 -5.12 0.19 0.07
CA ILE A 60 -6.20 0.13 1.04
C ILE A 60 -7.25 -0.87 0.53
N THR A 61 -7.11 -2.11 0.99
CA THR A 61 -8.14 -3.12 0.79
C THR A 61 -9.38 -2.76 1.62
N VAL A 62 -10.57 -3.11 1.15
CA VAL A 62 -11.84 -2.93 1.91
C VAL A 62 -11.73 -3.48 3.34
N GLN A 63 -10.96 -4.56 3.52
CA GLN A 63 -10.63 -5.14 4.82
C GLN A 63 -9.85 -4.17 5.73
N LEU A 64 -8.84 -3.48 5.21
CA LEU A 64 -8.08 -2.49 5.98
C LEU A 64 -8.98 -1.32 6.41
N TYR A 65 -9.87 -0.88 5.52
CA TYR A 65 -10.86 0.15 5.85
C TYR A 65 -11.83 -0.31 6.95
N ALA A 66 -12.29 -1.56 6.88
CA ALA A 66 -13.17 -2.14 7.89
C ALA A 66 -12.47 -2.24 9.26
N GLU A 67 -11.20 -2.62 9.30
CA GLU A 67 -10.41 -2.66 10.54
C GLU A 67 -10.19 -1.26 11.12
N LEU A 68 -9.85 -0.27 10.29
CA LEU A 68 -9.74 1.12 10.74
C LEU A 68 -11.07 1.65 11.29
N ASN A 69 -12.20 1.31 10.67
CA ASN A 69 -13.52 1.70 11.14
C ASN A 69 -13.84 1.06 12.50
N ARG A 70 -13.51 -0.23 12.71
CA ARG A 70 -13.68 -0.90 14.01
C ARG A 70 -12.87 -0.23 15.12
N ILE A 71 -11.61 0.11 14.84
CA ILE A 71 -10.75 0.86 15.77
C ILE A 71 -11.39 2.21 16.11
N GLY A 72 -11.85 2.96 15.10
CA GLY A 72 -12.50 4.25 15.31
C GLY A 72 -13.78 4.16 16.15
N VAL A 73 -14.61 3.14 15.91
CA VAL A 73 -15.82 2.89 16.70
C VAL A 73 -15.47 2.61 18.17
N ASN A 74 -14.47 1.76 18.42
CA ASN A 74 -14.02 1.44 19.79
C ASN A 74 -13.50 2.69 20.51
N LEU A 75 -12.73 3.53 19.82
CA LEU A 75 -12.21 4.77 20.36
C LEU A 75 -13.37 5.72 20.74
N ASN A 76 -14.36 5.87 19.86
CA ASN A 76 -15.55 6.67 20.13
C ASN A 76 -16.35 6.17 21.35
N GLN A 77 -16.42 4.85 21.54
CA GLN A 77 -17.08 4.28 22.72
C GLN A 77 -16.31 4.61 24.00
N LEU A 78 -14.99 4.48 24.00
CA LEU A 78 -14.14 4.87 25.14
C LEU A 78 -14.28 6.36 25.46
N THR A 79 -14.22 7.22 24.44
CA THR A 79 -14.39 8.67 24.63
C THR A 79 -15.77 9.00 25.21
N ARG A 80 -16.84 8.36 24.72
CA ARG A 80 -18.18 8.54 25.29
C ARG A 80 -18.27 8.07 26.74
N GLN A 81 -17.62 6.96 27.09
CA GLN A 81 -17.59 6.45 28.46
C GLN A 81 -16.85 7.42 29.40
N VAL A 82 -15.68 7.92 28.99
CA VAL A 82 -14.92 8.94 29.74
C VAL A 82 -15.74 10.23 29.90
N ASN A 83 -16.31 10.75 28.81
CA ASN A 83 -17.11 11.97 28.83
C ASN A 83 -18.40 11.83 29.66
N SER A 84 -18.94 10.61 29.79
CA SER A 84 -20.11 10.34 30.62
C SER A 84 -19.83 10.33 32.13
N GLY A 85 -18.59 10.59 32.55
CA GLY A 85 -18.18 10.55 33.96
C GLY A 85 -18.14 9.14 34.56
N LYS A 86 -18.54 8.12 33.77
CA LYS A 86 -18.37 6.70 34.09
C LYS A 86 -16.94 6.28 33.79
N LEU A 87 -15.98 6.85 34.53
CA LEU A 87 -14.69 6.20 34.66
C LEU A 87 -14.95 4.91 35.44
N ALA A 88 -15.07 3.80 34.71
CA ALA A 88 -15.14 2.47 35.31
C ALA A 88 -13.97 2.38 36.29
N VAL A 89 -14.26 2.10 37.57
CA VAL A 89 -13.25 1.96 38.61
C VAL A 89 -12.19 0.99 38.10
N GLY A 90 -10.97 1.48 37.90
CA GLY A 90 -9.85 0.72 37.34
C GLY A 90 -9.48 0.98 35.88
N LEU A 91 -10.24 1.78 35.12
CA LEU A 91 -9.84 2.15 33.74
C LEU A 91 -8.47 2.84 33.71
N ILE A 92 -8.20 3.72 34.69
CA ILE A 92 -6.89 4.38 34.83
C ILE A 92 -5.78 3.35 35.07
N GLN A 93 -6.06 2.29 35.85
CA GLN A 93 -5.08 1.23 36.14
C GLN A 93 -4.80 0.38 34.89
N VAL A 94 -5.85 0.05 34.12
CA VAL A 94 -5.72 -0.67 32.85
C VAL A 94 -4.97 0.17 31.80
N LEU A 95 -5.29 1.46 31.69
CA LEU A 95 -4.60 2.37 30.77
C LEU A 95 -3.11 2.51 31.12
N ASN A 96 -2.77 2.60 32.41
CA ASN A 96 -1.37 2.64 32.85
C ASN A 96 -0.64 1.33 32.55
N ALA A 97 -1.30 0.17 32.74
CA ALA A 97 -0.70 -1.13 32.43
C ALA A 97 -0.45 -1.29 30.92
N LEU A 98 -1.41 -0.88 30.08
CA LEU A 98 -1.26 -0.91 28.62
C LEU A 98 -0.17 0.05 28.14
N PHE A 99 -0.07 1.24 28.74
CA PHE A 99 0.97 2.20 28.41
C PHE A 99 2.37 1.67 28.75
N ALA A 100 2.54 1.03 29.92
CA ALA A 100 3.79 0.40 30.30
C ALA A 100 4.17 -0.73 29.32
N GLN A 101 3.21 -1.58 28.96
CA GLN A 101 3.43 -2.65 27.98
C GLN A 101 3.82 -2.11 26.60
N GLN A 102 3.19 -1.02 26.15
CA GLN A 102 3.54 -0.38 24.88
C GLN A 102 4.97 0.16 24.89
N GLN A 103 5.42 0.76 25.99
CA GLN A 103 6.81 1.22 26.11
C GLN A 103 7.81 0.06 26.06
N THR A 104 7.51 -1.07 26.71
CA THR A 104 8.35 -2.26 26.62
C THR A 104 8.44 -2.81 25.20
N ILE A 105 7.31 -2.86 24.47
CA ILE A 105 7.30 -3.28 23.06
C ILE A 105 8.12 -2.31 22.21
N ILE A 106 7.96 -1.00 22.42
CA ILE A 106 8.73 0.01 21.68
C ILE A 106 10.23 -0.17 21.93
N GLN A 107 10.65 -0.38 23.18
CA GLN A 107 12.06 -0.63 23.53
C GLN A 107 12.59 -1.87 22.80
N HIS A 108 11.89 -3.00 22.87
CA HIS A 108 12.30 -4.21 22.13
C HIS A 108 12.40 -3.99 20.62
N LEU A 109 11.46 -3.26 20.01
CA LEU A 109 11.49 -2.95 18.57
C LEU A 109 12.60 -1.94 18.18
N LEU A 110 13.12 -1.17 19.14
CA LEU A 110 14.23 -0.26 18.95
C LEU A 110 15.57 -0.95 19.18
N ASP A 111 15.65 -1.88 20.15
CA ASP A 111 16.83 -2.69 20.45
C ASP A 111 17.07 -3.80 19.41
N ASP A 112 16.03 -4.30 18.73
CA ASP A 112 16.13 -5.24 17.60
C ASP A 112 16.75 -4.63 16.31
N ARG A 113 17.37 -3.44 16.39
CA ARG A 113 17.99 -2.72 15.26
C ARG A 113 19.53 -2.82 15.19
N ASP A 114 20.17 -3.55 16.10
CA ASP A 114 21.58 -3.94 16.03
C ASP A 114 21.73 -5.43 15.64
#